data_AF-A0A926X0X3-F1
#
_entry.id   AF-A0A926X0X3-F1
#
_cell.length_a   1.000
_cell.length_b   1.000
_cell.length_c   1.000
_cell.angle_alpha   90.00
_cell.angle_beta   90.00
_cell.angle_gamma   90.00
#
_symmetry.space_group_name_H-M   'P 1'
#
loop_
_entity.id
_entity.type
_entity.pdbx_description
1 polymer ?
#
loop_
_entity_poly.entity_id
_entity_poly.type
_entity_poly.pdbx_seq_one_letter_code
_entity_poly.pdbx_strand_id
1 'polypeptide(L)'
;MATATNARINARRAARLSEIQKQNIRKLISDVQASVDNAPSESSVADLKASVKAAFSDRTITRTEFRAIASDVLEVVESAGVTPTEARTIFYDLQNIAQASRFPRTNDNVTGTDGNDVIWTGLGNDTLTGATATDFGVGDVDTLCGGGGQDTFVLGNASAVFYDDGNSVTPGLNDYALIVDFNPTQDKIQLKGTAENYTVGALPEQLGFAGTGIYYKNATGSGTPELIGVVAGVSITDFNSGFTFV
;
A
#
# COMPACT_ATOMS: atom_id res chain seq x y z
N MET A 1 -46.81 23.47 2.29
CA MET A 1 -46.24 22.64 1.20
C MET A 1 -44.85 23.09 0.74
N ALA A 2 -44.49 24.38 0.77
CA ALA A 2 -43.16 24.87 0.31
C ALA A 2 -41.96 24.35 1.14
N THR A 3 -42.14 24.12 2.44
CA THR A 3 -41.08 23.68 3.36
C THR A 3 -40.60 22.25 3.11
N ALA A 4 -41.50 21.35 2.73
CA ALA A 4 -41.17 19.95 2.41
C ALA A 4 -40.46 19.81 1.06
N THR A 5 -40.78 20.69 0.10
CA THR A 5 -40.11 20.75 -1.21
C THR A 5 -38.69 21.28 -1.07
N ASN A 6 -38.46 22.33 -0.27
CA ASN A 6 -37.12 22.85 0.00
C ASN A 6 -36.27 21.85 0.80
N ALA A 7 -36.85 21.12 1.76
CA ALA A 7 -36.14 20.05 2.48
C ALA A 7 -35.73 18.90 1.55
N ARG A 8 -36.60 18.48 0.61
CA ARG A 8 -36.27 17.45 -0.40
C ARG A 8 -35.25 17.92 -1.43
N ILE A 9 -35.28 19.19 -1.83
CA ILE A 9 -34.27 19.79 -2.74
C ILE A 9 -32.92 19.91 -2.02
N ASN A 10 -32.90 20.31 -0.75
CA ASN A 10 -31.67 20.38 0.05
C ASN A 10 -31.11 18.99 0.36
N ALA A 11 -31.95 17.99 0.64
CA ALA A 11 -31.53 16.59 0.79
C ALA A 11 -30.96 16.01 -0.52
N ARG A 12 -31.54 16.36 -1.68
CA ARG A 12 -30.99 15.99 -3.00
C ARG A 12 -29.69 16.73 -3.35
N ARG A 13 -29.48 17.94 -2.82
CA ARG A 13 -28.21 18.68 -2.93
C ARG A 13 -27.12 18.12 -2.03
N ALA A 14 -27.47 17.59 -0.86
CA ALA A 14 -26.55 16.91 0.06
C ALA A 14 -26.05 15.55 -0.48
N ALA A 15 -26.77 14.93 -1.42
CA ALA A 15 -26.46 13.61 -1.98
C ALA A 15 -25.67 13.63 -3.31
N ARG A 16 -25.22 14.80 -3.79
CA ARG A 16 -24.52 14.91 -5.08
C ARG A 16 -23.02 15.06 -4.85
N LEU A 17 -22.22 14.12 -5.37
CA LEU A 17 -20.76 14.18 -5.37
C LEU A 17 -20.27 15.56 -5.82
N SER A 18 -19.26 16.10 -5.13
CA SER A 18 -18.57 17.33 -5.52
C SER A 18 -17.86 17.15 -6.87
N GLU A 19 -17.53 18.26 -7.55
CA GLU A 19 -16.79 18.16 -8.82
C GLU A 19 -15.41 17.51 -8.65
N ILE A 20 -14.74 17.73 -7.52
CA ILE A 20 -13.46 17.09 -7.19
C ILE A 20 -13.66 15.58 -7.03
N GLN A 21 -14.69 15.14 -6.29
CA GLN A 21 -15.00 13.71 -6.15
C GLN A 21 -15.29 13.06 -7.51
N LYS A 22 -16.03 13.73 -8.39
CA LYS A 22 -16.29 13.24 -9.74
C LYS A 22 -15.02 13.16 -10.59
N GLN A 23 -14.12 14.15 -10.47
CA GLN A 23 -12.84 14.14 -11.18
C GLN A 23 -11.98 12.97 -10.72
N ASN A 24 -11.85 12.77 -9.40
CA ASN A 24 -11.04 11.67 -8.85
C ASN A 24 -11.62 10.31 -9.25
N ILE A 25 -12.95 10.14 -9.25
CA ILE A 25 -13.61 8.91 -9.73
C ILE A 25 -13.35 8.67 -11.22
N ARG A 26 -13.39 9.72 -12.07
CA ARG A 26 -13.09 9.57 -13.50
C ARG A 26 -11.62 9.18 -13.73
N LYS A 27 -10.70 9.74 -12.94
CA LYS A 27 -9.28 9.41 -13.02
C LYS A 27 -9.04 7.95 -12.61
N LEU A 28 -9.62 7.52 -11.49
CA LEU A 28 -9.59 6.12 -11.04
C LEU A 28 -10.05 5.16 -12.14
N ILE A 29 -11.19 5.44 -12.78
CA ILE A 29 -11.73 4.60 -13.86
C ILE A 29 -10.76 4.54 -15.05
N SER A 30 -10.18 5.68 -15.43
CA SER A 30 -9.22 5.76 -16.53
C SER A 30 -7.95 4.97 -16.23
N ASP A 31 -7.41 5.10 -15.02
CA ASP A 31 -6.17 4.45 -14.61
C ASP A 31 -6.39 2.93 -14.49
N VAL A 32 -7.49 2.49 -13.85
CA VAL A 32 -7.89 1.07 -13.82
C VAL A 32 -8.04 0.50 -15.24
N GLN A 33 -8.65 1.22 -16.18
CA GLN A 33 -8.78 0.75 -17.56
C GLN A 33 -7.45 0.65 -18.31
N ALA A 34 -6.51 1.54 -18.01
CA ALA A 34 -5.20 1.58 -18.66
C ALA A 34 -4.25 0.49 -18.14
N SER A 35 -4.44 0.06 -16.89
CA SER A 35 -3.57 -0.88 -16.18
C SER A 35 -3.92 -2.36 -16.36
N VAL A 36 -5.11 -2.65 -16.89
CA VAL A 36 -5.60 -4.03 -17.06
C VAL A 36 -5.00 -4.64 -18.32
N ASP A 37 -3.90 -5.39 -18.16
CA ASP A 37 -3.21 -6.09 -19.24
C ASP A 37 -3.97 -7.34 -19.71
N ASN A 38 -4.68 -8.00 -18.79
CA ASN A 38 -5.48 -9.20 -19.04
C ASN A 38 -6.87 -9.08 -18.42
N ALA A 39 -7.81 -9.92 -18.88
CA ALA A 39 -9.09 -10.04 -18.20
C ALA A 39 -8.86 -10.50 -16.74
N PRO A 40 -9.41 -9.81 -15.73
CA PRO A 40 -9.29 -10.23 -14.33
C PRO A 40 -9.94 -11.59 -14.10
N SER A 41 -9.52 -12.29 -13.06
CA SER A 41 -10.08 -13.61 -12.72
C SER A 41 -11.56 -13.51 -12.36
N GLU A 42 -12.32 -14.58 -12.63
CA GLU A 42 -13.73 -14.61 -12.25
C GLU A 42 -13.94 -14.56 -10.73
N SER A 43 -13.02 -15.09 -9.92
CA SER A 43 -13.12 -15.06 -8.46
C SER A 43 -12.91 -13.66 -7.90
N SER A 44 -11.81 -12.99 -8.26
CA SER A 44 -11.51 -11.63 -7.79
C SER A 44 -12.65 -10.65 -8.14
N VAL A 45 -13.22 -10.78 -9.35
CA VAL A 45 -14.38 -9.99 -9.76
C VAL A 45 -15.64 -10.34 -8.95
N ALA A 46 -15.82 -11.59 -8.55
CA ALA A 46 -16.95 -12.01 -7.71
C ALA A 46 -16.83 -11.48 -6.28
N ASP A 47 -15.62 -11.52 -5.72
CA ASP A 47 -15.32 -11.05 -4.36
C ASP A 47 -15.51 -9.53 -4.28
N LEU A 48 -14.95 -8.77 -5.24
CA LEU A 48 -15.19 -7.33 -5.35
C LEU A 48 -16.67 -6.98 -5.45
N LYS A 49 -17.44 -7.73 -6.25
CA LYS A 49 -18.90 -7.54 -6.34
C LYS A 49 -19.59 -7.80 -5.00
N ALA A 50 -19.15 -8.78 -4.24
CA ALA A 50 -19.70 -9.10 -2.93
C ALA A 50 -19.42 -7.97 -1.93
N SER A 51 -18.18 -7.48 -1.84
CA SER A 51 -17.80 -6.38 -0.94
C SER A 51 -18.48 -5.07 -1.30
N VAL A 52 -18.56 -4.74 -2.58
CA VAL A 52 -19.33 -3.57 -3.05
C VAL A 52 -20.79 -3.72 -2.66
N LYS A 53 -21.41 -4.88 -2.90
CA LYS A 53 -22.81 -5.11 -2.54
C LYS A 53 -23.06 -4.99 -1.03
N ALA A 54 -22.15 -5.51 -0.21
CA ALA A 54 -22.20 -5.40 1.24
C ALA A 54 -22.13 -3.92 1.69
N ALA A 55 -21.14 -3.17 1.19
CA ALA A 55 -20.89 -1.77 1.54
C ALA A 55 -22.03 -0.79 1.21
N PHE A 56 -22.87 -1.14 0.24
CA PHE A 56 -24.02 -0.32 -0.14
C PHE A 56 -25.35 -0.82 0.46
N SER A 57 -25.33 -1.91 1.24
CA SER A 57 -26.54 -2.55 1.76
C SER A 57 -27.24 -1.73 2.84
N ASP A 58 -26.48 -1.03 3.69
CA ASP A 58 -26.99 -0.22 4.80
C ASP A 58 -27.08 1.29 4.47
N ARG A 59 -26.68 1.65 3.24
CA ARG A 59 -26.60 3.04 2.71
C ARG A 59 -25.56 3.93 3.42
N THR A 60 -24.62 3.33 4.15
CA THR A 60 -23.52 4.02 4.81
C THR A 60 -22.22 3.25 4.61
N ILE A 61 -21.25 3.82 3.91
CA ILE A 61 -19.95 3.15 3.76
C ILE A 61 -19.16 3.26 5.07
N THR A 62 -18.89 2.13 5.69
CA THR A 62 -17.99 2.02 6.84
C THR A 62 -16.55 1.80 6.41
N ARG A 63 -15.63 1.95 7.35
CA ARG A 63 -14.19 1.76 7.11
C ARG A 63 -13.84 0.33 6.74
N THR A 64 -14.40 -0.64 7.44
CA THR A 64 -14.18 -2.07 7.18
C THR A 64 -14.63 -2.42 5.77
N GLU A 65 -15.77 -1.88 5.33
CA GLU A 65 -16.27 -2.10 3.98
C GLU A 65 -15.41 -1.43 2.92
N PHE A 66 -14.92 -0.21 3.17
CA PHE A 66 -14.00 0.45 2.25
C PHE A 66 -12.67 -0.31 2.11
N ARG A 67 -12.16 -0.86 3.21
CA ARG A 67 -10.97 -1.73 3.20
C ARG A 67 -11.19 -3.02 2.44
N ALA A 68 -12.31 -3.70 2.69
CA ALA A 68 -12.65 -4.92 1.96
C ALA A 68 -12.77 -4.65 0.46
N ILE A 69 -13.47 -3.58 0.06
CA ILE A 69 -13.53 -3.17 -1.35
C ILE A 69 -12.14 -2.91 -1.92
N ALA A 70 -11.27 -2.23 -1.19
CA ALA A 70 -9.94 -1.91 -1.67
C ALA A 70 -9.05 -3.15 -1.81
N SER A 71 -9.11 -4.07 -0.83
CA SER A 71 -8.45 -5.36 -0.91
C SER A 71 -8.90 -6.14 -2.15
N ASP A 72 -10.21 -6.25 -2.37
CA ASP A 72 -10.74 -6.96 -3.53
C ASP A 72 -10.42 -6.25 -4.85
N VAL A 73 -10.36 -4.90 -4.86
CA VAL A 73 -9.87 -4.15 -6.03
C VAL A 73 -8.43 -4.54 -6.34
N LEU A 74 -7.59 -4.74 -5.32
CA LEU A 74 -6.19 -5.12 -5.49
C LEU A 74 -6.05 -6.54 -6.00
N GLU A 75 -6.85 -7.49 -5.49
CA GLU A 75 -6.90 -8.84 -6.04
C GLU A 75 -7.37 -8.86 -7.51
N VAL A 76 -8.36 -8.03 -7.86
CA VAL A 76 -8.80 -7.87 -9.26
C VAL A 76 -7.67 -7.36 -10.13
N VAL A 77 -6.94 -6.36 -9.63
CA VAL A 77 -5.82 -5.69 -10.29
C VAL A 77 -4.65 -6.67 -10.48
N GLU A 78 -4.24 -7.41 -9.45
CA GLU A 78 -3.22 -8.46 -9.56
C GLU A 78 -3.63 -9.57 -10.53
N SER A 79 -4.88 -10.05 -10.44
CA SER A 79 -5.39 -11.08 -11.34
C SER A 79 -5.47 -10.63 -12.81
N ALA A 80 -5.55 -9.32 -13.04
CA ALA A 80 -5.49 -8.72 -14.37
C ALA A 80 -4.05 -8.52 -14.88
N GLY A 81 -3.03 -8.89 -14.09
CA GLY A 81 -1.62 -8.70 -14.43
C GLY A 81 -1.14 -7.27 -14.26
N VAL A 82 -1.84 -6.45 -13.47
CA VAL A 82 -1.45 -5.06 -13.24
C VAL A 82 -0.12 -5.01 -12.48
N THR A 83 0.82 -4.23 -12.98
CA THR A 83 2.15 -4.09 -12.38
C THR A 83 2.13 -3.23 -11.11
N PRO A 84 3.13 -3.33 -10.21
CA PRO A 84 3.25 -2.44 -9.05
C PRO A 84 3.23 -0.93 -9.37
N THR A 85 3.74 -0.55 -10.55
CA THR A 85 3.74 0.85 -11.02
C THR A 85 2.32 1.33 -11.29
N GLU A 86 1.48 0.46 -11.82
CA GLU A 86 0.09 0.72 -12.18
C GLU A 86 -0.84 0.61 -10.98
N ALA A 87 -0.59 -0.34 -10.07
CA ALA A 87 -1.26 -0.39 -8.78
C ALA A 87 -1.08 0.95 -8.03
N ARG A 88 0.12 1.53 -8.09
CA ARG A 88 0.42 2.84 -7.49
C ARG A 88 -0.46 3.98 -7.99
N THR A 89 -0.77 4.05 -9.30
CA THR A 89 -1.64 5.12 -9.82
C THR A 89 -3.08 4.96 -9.33
N ILE A 90 -3.56 3.71 -9.25
CA ILE A 90 -4.86 3.36 -8.70
C ILE A 90 -4.93 3.73 -7.20
N PHE A 91 -3.90 3.42 -6.42
CA PHE A 91 -3.82 3.77 -4.99
C PHE A 91 -3.89 5.28 -4.76
N TYR A 92 -3.12 6.07 -5.51
CA TYR A 92 -3.17 7.53 -5.41
C TYR A 92 -4.57 8.09 -5.71
N ASP A 93 -5.27 7.50 -6.67
CA ASP A 93 -6.63 7.92 -6.99
C ASP A 93 -7.63 7.58 -5.90
N LEU A 94 -7.53 6.39 -5.31
CA LEU A 94 -8.33 5.98 -4.17
C LEU A 94 -8.08 6.88 -2.95
N GLN A 95 -6.83 7.22 -2.67
CA GLN A 95 -6.44 8.16 -1.61
C GLN A 95 -7.06 9.54 -1.88
N ASN A 96 -6.96 10.07 -3.10
CA ASN A 96 -7.56 11.34 -3.48
C ASN A 96 -9.09 11.33 -3.32
N ILE A 97 -9.77 10.22 -3.65
CA ILE A 97 -11.20 10.05 -3.42
C ILE A 97 -11.52 10.07 -1.93
N ALA A 98 -10.78 9.32 -1.11
CA ALA A 98 -10.97 9.25 0.34
C ALA A 98 -10.82 10.64 0.98
N GLN A 99 -9.77 11.38 0.60
CA GLN A 99 -9.54 12.75 1.08
C GLN A 99 -10.67 13.70 0.65
N ALA A 100 -11.07 13.68 -0.62
CA ALA A 100 -12.14 14.52 -1.14
C ALA A 100 -13.52 14.19 -0.54
N SER A 101 -13.69 12.94 -0.12
CA SER A 101 -14.92 12.45 0.54
C SER A 101 -14.91 12.67 2.05
N ARG A 102 -13.85 13.29 2.59
CA ARG A 102 -13.68 13.57 4.02
C ARG A 102 -13.81 12.31 4.86
N PHE A 103 -13.22 11.22 4.38
CA PHE A 103 -13.14 10.02 5.19
C PHE A 103 -12.39 10.31 6.50
N PRO A 104 -12.76 9.63 7.59
CA PRO A 104 -12.09 9.80 8.87
C PRO A 104 -10.58 9.58 8.72
N ARG A 105 -9.79 10.44 9.37
CA ARG A 105 -8.36 10.23 9.54
C ARG A 105 -8.17 9.51 10.86
N THR A 106 -7.65 8.30 10.82
CA THR A 106 -7.49 7.44 11.99
C THR A 106 -6.12 6.82 11.93
N ASN A 107 -5.35 7.02 12.99
CA ASN A 107 -4.03 6.42 13.12
C ASN A 107 -4.20 4.95 13.52
N ASP A 108 -3.65 4.06 12.73
CA ASP A 108 -3.64 2.63 13.02
C ASP A 108 -2.27 2.07 13.28
N ASN A 109 -2.29 0.90 13.90
CA ASN A 109 -1.19 -0.03 13.86
C ASN A 109 -1.72 -1.33 13.24
N VAL A 110 -1.23 -1.66 12.05
CA VAL A 110 -1.63 -2.85 11.30
C VAL A 110 -0.42 -3.74 11.13
N THR A 111 -0.60 -5.01 11.51
CA THR A 111 0.31 -6.11 11.20
C THR A 111 -0.41 -7.03 10.23
N GLY A 112 0.31 -7.53 9.24
CA GLY A 112 -0.15 -8.55 8.32
C GLY A 112 -0.35 -9.90 8.98
N THR A 113 -0.50 -10.91 8.14
CA THR A 113 -0.63 -12.32 8.50
C THR A 113 0.61 -13.09 8.03
N ASP A 114 0.63 -14.40 8.23
CA ASP A 114 1.71 -15.21 7.63
C ASP A 114 1.41 -15.37 6.13
N GLY A 115 2.42 -15.22 5.26
CA GLY A 115 2.24 -15.21 3.81
C GLY A 115 2.16 -13.81 3.21
N ASN A 116 2.22 -13.73 1.88
CA ASN A 116 2.13 -12.46 1.14
C ASN A 116 0.83 -11.70 1.46
N ASP A 117 0.97 -10.49 2.01
CA ASP A 117 -0.13 -9.60 2.34
C ASP A 117 -0.22 -8.37 1.42
N VAL A 118 -1.42 -7.81 1.33
CA VAL A 118 -1.65 -6.48 0.75
C VAL A 118 -2.32 -5.59 1.80
N ILE A 119 -1.59 -4.58 2.29
CA ILE A 119 -2.02 -3.73 3.40
C ILE A 119 -2.25 -2.30 2.91
N TRP A 120 -3.48 -1.81 3.12
CA TRP A 120 -3.83 -0.40 2.94
C TRP A 120 -4.53 0.19 4.17
N THR A 121 -3.92 1.19 4.81
CA THR A 121 -4.44 1.76 6.06
C THR A 121 -5.36 2.96 5.86
N GLY A 122 -5.18 3.71 4.77
CA GLY A 122 -6.13 4.71 4.29
C GLY A 122 -5.67 6.14 4.59
N LEU A 123 -6.35 6.84 5.50
CA LEU A 123 -5.94 8.19 5.92
C LEU A 123 -5.66 8.18 7.42
N GLY A 124 -4.61 8.87 7.85
CA GLY A 124 -4.13 8.80 9.22
C GLY A 124 -2.61 8.81 9.24
N ASN A 125 -2.02 8.92 10.42
CA ASN A 125 -0.60 8.61 10.60
C ASN A 125 -0.52 7.16 11.06
N ASP A 126 -0.28 6.26 10.12
CA ASP A 126 -0.41 4.83 10.31
C ASP A 126 0.95 4.16 10.55
N THR A 127 0.95 3.01 11.22
CA THR A 127 2.11 2.13 11.36
C THR A 127 1.76 0.79 10.72
N LEU A 128 2.54 0.38 9.73
CA LEU A 128 2.31 -0.79 8.91
C LEU A 128 3.46 -1.77 9.07
N THR A 129 3.16 -3.02 9.35
CA THR A 129 4.10 -4.14 9.33
C THR A 129 3.48 -5.25 8.49
N GLY A 130 4.15 -5.74 7.45
CA GLY A 130 3.70 -6.93 6.71
C GLY A 130 3.93 -8.17 7.57
N ALA A 131 5.19 -8.57 7.66
CA ALA A 131 5.75 -9.55 8.59
C ALA A 131 5.10 -9.71 9.99
N THR A 132 4.84 -10.96 10.37
CA THR A 132 4.48 -11.32 11.76
C THR A 132 5.71 -11.55 12.64
N ALA A 133 5.50 -11.73 13.94
CA ALA A 133 6.58 -12.08 14.86
C ALA A 133 7.00 -13.56 14.76
N THR A 134 6.32 -14.37 13.95
CA THR A 134 6.57 -15.82 13.81
C THR A 134 7.77 -16.07 12.90
N ASP A 135 7.78 -15.47 11.73
CA ASP A 135 8.77 -15.65 10.67
C ASP A 135 9.47 -14.36 10.26
N PHE A 136 9.00 -13.20 10.73
CA PHE A 136 9.49 -11.89 10.32
C PHE A 136 9.42 -11.66 8.79
N GLY A 137 8.45 -12.27 8.11
CA GLY A 137 8.24 -12.13 6.66
C GLY A 137 9.22 -12.92 5.80
N VAL A 138 9.93 -13.90 6.38
CA VAL A 138 10.81 -14.80 5.60
C VAL A 138 9.97 -15.63 4.63
N GLY A 139 10.27 -15.47 3.34
CA GLY A 139 9.53 -16.08 2.24
C GLY A 139 8.28 -15.30 1.78
N ASP A 140 8.01 -14.12 2.34
CA ASP A 140 6.81 -13.33 2.06
C ASP A 140 7.13 -12.04 1.30
N VAL A 141 6.32 -11.75 0.28
CA VAL A 141 6.33 -10.48 -0.46
C VAL A 141 5.08 -9.68 -0.12
N ASP A 142 5.25 -8.69 0.75
CA ASP A 142 4.15 -7.88 1.27
C ASP A 142 4.03 -6.54 0.55
N THR A 143 2.84 -6.19 0.08
CA THR A 143 2.55 -4.89 -0.52
C THR A 143 1.98 -3.93 0.52
N LEU A 144 2.69 -2.84 0.81
CA LEU A 144 2.34 -1.89 1.87
C LEU A 144 2.02 -0.50 1.29
N CYS A 145 0.81 0.00 1.60
CA CYS A 145 0.33 1.34 1.25
C CYS A 145 -0.18 2.06 2.51
N GLY A 146 0.50 3.12 2.94
CA GLY A 146 0.08 3.91 4.11
C GLY A 146 -1.13 4.80 3.81
N GLY A 147 -1.19 5.27 2.57
CA GLY A 147 -2.15 6.22 2.07
C GLY A 147 -1.79 7.63 2.50
N GLY A 148 -2.71 8.31 3.19
CA GLY A 148 -2.60 9.72 3.49
C GLY A 148 -2.32 10.04 4.94
N GLY A 149 -1.07 10.36 5.25
CA GLY A 149 -0.63 11.00 6.48
C GLY A 149 0.81 10.63 6.74
N GLN A 150 1.34 10.89 7.94
CA GLN A 150 2.74 10.56 8.24
C GLN A 150 2.82 9.09 8.64
N ASP A 151 3.11 8.24 7.66
CA ASP A 151 3.05 6.79 7.85
C ASP A 151 4.42 6.21 8.20
N THR A 152 4.43 5.08 8.92
CA THR A 152 5.64 4.35 9.29
C THR A 152 5.56 2.91 8.80
N PHE A 153 6.43 2.56 7.86
CA PHE A 153 6.60 1.20 7.35
C PHE A 153 7.69 0.49 8.15
N VAL A 154 7.33 -0.58 8.86
CA VAL A 154 8.22 -1.29 9.76
C VAL A 154 8.84 -2.49 9.05
N LEU A 155 10.14 -2.38 8.74
CA LEU A 155 10.95 -3.43 8.10
C LEU A 155 12.01 -4.00 9.07
N GLY A 156 11.88 -3.66 10.35
CA GLY A 156 12.74 -4.18 11.41
C GLY A 156 12.38 -3.60 12.76
N ASN A 157 12.73 -4.35 13.80
CA ASN A 157 12.56 -3.93 15.19
C ASN A 157 13.80 -4.31 16.02
N ALA A 158 13.75 -4.04 17.33
CA ALA A 158 14.86 -4.37 18.23
C ALA A 158 15.25 -5.86 18.20
N SER A 159 14.33 -6.75 17.82
CA SER A 159 14.54 -8.21 17.77
C SER A 159 15.13 -8.65 16.43
N ALA A 160 14.56 -8.25 15.29
CA ALA A 160 14.92 -8.78 13.97
C ALA A 160 14.95 -7.73 12.85
N VAL A 161 15.75 -8.00 11.81
CA VAL A 161 15.56 -7.43 10.47
C VAL A 161 14.46 -8.26 9.81
N PHE A 162 13.44 -7.63 9.24
CA PHE A 162 12.36 -8.36 8.59
C PHE A 162 12.75 -8.69 7.15
N TYR A 163 12.17 -9.76 6.60
CA TYR A 163 12.45 -10.30 5.26
C TYR A 163 13.92 -10.71 5.05
N ASP A 164 14.69 -10.93 6.13
CA ASP A 164 16.06 -11.44 6.05
C ASP A 164 16.05 -12.95 6.34
N ASP A 165 16.16 -13.77 5.29
CA ASP A 165 16.25 -15.24 5.41
C ASP A 165 17.66 -15.71 5.86
N GLY A 166 18.62 -14.79 5.97
CA GLY A 166 20.00 -15.05 6.36
C GLY A 166 20.86 -15.73 5.28
N ASN A 167 20.33 -15.93 4.06
CA ASN A 167 21.00 -16.63 2.98
C ASN A 167 21.90 -15.69 2.16
N SER A 168 23.18 -15.65 2.51
CA SER A 168 24.17 -14.79 1.88
C SER A 168 24.50 -15.09 0.39
N VAL A 169 23.86 -16.10 -0.21
CA VAL A 169 24.08 -16.51 -1.61
C VAL A 169 22.99 -15.99 -2.53
N THR A 170 21.81 -15.66 -1.98
CA THR A 170 20.68 -15.11 -2.73
C THR A 170 20.58 -13.59 -2.59
N PRO A 171 19.88 -12.91 -3.51
CA PRO A 171 19.69 -11.46 -3.46
C PRO A 171 18.37 -11.00 -2.79
N GLY A 172 17.63 -11.86 -2.07
CA GLY A 172 16.32 -11.54 -1.48
C GLY A 172 15.18 -11.25 -2.46
N LEU A 173 15.09 -12.00 -3.54
CA LEU A 173 14.01 -11.80 -4.53
C LEU A 173 12.70 -12.52 -4.17
N ASN A 174 12.69 -13.33 -3.11
CA ASN A 174 11.52 -14.11 -2.73
C ASN A 174 10.78 -13.53 -1.52
N ASP A 175 11.38 -12.55 -0.84
CA ASP A 175 10.88 -11.95 0.37
C ASP A 175 11.32 -10.49 0.49
N TYR A 176 10.36 -9.58 0.57
CA TYR A 176 10.61 -8.15 0.76
C TYR A 176 9.30 -7.40 0.98
N ALA A 177 9.37 -6.26 1.67
CA ALA A 177 8.27 -5.29 1.69
C ALA A 177 8.27 -4.42 0.44
N LEU A 178 7.22 -4.49 -0.38
CA LEU A 178 6.92 -3.58 -1.48
C LEU A 178 6.12 -2.37 -0.99
N ILE A 179 6.79 -1.24 -0.79
CA ILE A 179 6.17 0.02 -0.37
C ILE A 179 5.79 0.84 -1.61
N VAL A 180 4.50 1.09 -1.79
CA VAL A 180 3.99 1.64 -3.06
C VAL A 180 3.77 3.15 -3.06
N ASP A 181 3.64 3.82 -1.92
CA ASP A 181 3.26 5.23 -1.86
C ASP A 181 4.15 6.13 -1.01
N PHE A 182 5.34 5.63 -0.65
CA PHE A 182 6.29 6.33 0.22
C PHE A 182 6.58 7.77 -0.21
N ASN A 183 6.35 8.71 0.69
CA ASN A 183 6.78 10.09 0.56
C ASN A 183 7.96 10.37 1.51
N PRO A 184 9.20 10.52 1.01
CA PRO A 184 10.39 10.66 1.86
C PRO A 184 10.43 11.95 2.69
N THR A 185 9.52 12.91 2.43
CA THR A 185 9.39 14.16 3.20
C THR A 185 8.37 14.07 4.33
N GLN A 186 7.60 12.98 4.39
CA GLN A 186 6.43 12.84 5.26
C GLN A 186 6.46 11.51 6.03
N ASP A 187 6.77 10.42 5.33
CA ASP A 187 6.71 9.05 5.84
C ASP A 187 8.07 8.58 6.35
N LYS A 188 8.05 7.44 7.02
CA LYS A 188 9.23 6.80 7.60
C LYS A 188 9.28 5.33 7.27
N ILE A 189 10.49 4.84 7.04
CA ILE A 189 10.82 3.41 7.03
C ILE A 189 11.64 3.12 8.28
N GLN A 190 11.14 2.24 9.14
CA GLN A 190 11.85 1.80 10.34
C GLN A 190 12.70 0.57 10.03
N LEU A 191 13.99 0.64 10.36
CA LEU A 191 14.98 -0.41 10.18
C LEU A 191 15.67 -0.73 11.51
N LYS A 192 16.25 -1.92 11.63
CA LYS A 192 17.01 -2.34 12.82
C LYS A 192 18.47 -1.88 12.72
N GLY A 193 19.07 -1.43 13.81
CA GLY A 193 20.51 -1.15 13.87
C GLY A 193 20.85 0.27 13.43
N THR A 194 21.70 0.44 12.41
CA THR A 194 22.10 1.76 11.92
C THR A 194 22.15 1.80 10.39
N ALA A 195 22.22 3.00 9.82
CA ALA A 195 22.36 3.20 8.38
C ALA A 195 23.58 2.47 7.77
N GLU A 196 24.63 2.22 8.57
CA GLU A 196 25.82 1.49 8.11
C GLU A 196 25.53 0.03 7.79
N ASN A 197 24.48 -0.55 8.37
CA ASN A 197 24.05 -1.92 8.11
C ASN A 197 23.35 -2.09 6.76
N TYR A 198 23.05 -1.01 6.04
CA TYR A 198 22.23 -1.05 4.84
C TYR A 198 22.91 -0.35 3.64
N THR A 199 22.41 -0.64 2.45
CA THR A 199 22.61 0.15 1.24
C THR A 199 21.28 0.38 0.53
N VAL A 200 21.14 1.52 -0.14
CA VAL A 200 20.07 1.72 -1.13
C VAL A 200 20.64 1.61 -2.54
N GLY A 201 19.86 1.09 -3.48
CA GLY A 201 20.35 0.85 -4.84
C GLY A 201 19.26 0.60 -5.87
N ALA A 202 19.70 0.38 -7.11
CA ALA A 202 18.82 0.01 -8.21
C ALA A 202 18.15 -1.33 -7.95
N LEU A 203 16.88 -1.46 -8.32
CA LEU A 203 16.14 -2.71 -8.23
C LEU A 203 16.69 -3.75 -9.22
N PRO A 204 16.61 -5.06 -8.88
CA PRO A 204 16.92 -6.12 -9.83
C PRO A 204 15.96 -6.05 -11.02
N GLU A 205 16.49 -6.20 -12.24
CA GLU A 205 15.71 -6.09 -13.49
C GLU A 205 14.51 -7.05 -13.52
N GLN A 206 14.61 -8.18 -12.82
CA GLN A 206 13.58 -9.21 -12.70
C GLN A 206 12.27 -8.70 -12.09
N LEU A 207 12.32 -7.63 -11.28
CA LEU A 207 11.12 -7.06 -10.69
C LEU A 207 10.27 -6.28 -11.71
N GLY A 208 10.87 -5.82 -12.82
CA GLY A 208 10.11 -5.24 -13.94
C GLY A 208 9.50 -3.85 -13.67
N PHE A 209 9.85 -3.18 -12.58
CA PHE A 209 9.41 -1.82 -12.29
C PHE A 209 10.53 -0.94 -11.71
N ALA A 210 10.33 0.38 -11.76
CA ALA A 210 11.30 1.36 -11.28
C ALA A 210 11.10 1.64 -9.78
N GLY A 211 12.18 1.94 -9.09
CA GLY A 211 12.17 2.26 -7.66
C GLY A 211 13.56 2.13 -7.05
N THR A 212 13.60 2.07 -5.72
CA THR A 212 14.84 1.88 -4.96
C THR A 212 14.73 0.65 -4.09
N GLY A 213 15.73 -0.22 -4.15
CA GLY A 213 15.88 -1.35 -3.22
C GLY A 213 16.58 -0.91 -1.94
N ILE A 214 16.14 -1.46 -0.82
CA ILE A 214 16.77 -1.35 0.49
C ILE A 214 17.40 -2.71 0.79
N TYR A 215 18.72 -2.72 0.88
CA TYR A 215 19.49 -3.93 1.05
C TYR A 215 20.12 -3.99 2.44
N TYR A 216 19.91 -5.09 3.15
CA TYR A 216 20.62 -5.40 4.39
C TYR A 216 21.96 -6.04 4.07
N LYS A 217 23.05 -5.47 4.62
CA LYS A 217 24.39 -6.05 4.47
C LYS A 217 24.49 -7.24 5.40
N ASN A 218 24.93 -8.37 4.88
CA ASN A 218 25.25 -9.53 5.71
C ASN A 218 26.21 -9.14 6.84
N ALA A 219 25.94 -9.60 8.07
CA ALA A 219 26.70 -9.27 9.27
C ALA A 219 28.21 -9.54 9.16
N THR A 220 28.62 -10.46 8.28
CA THR A 220 30.04 -10.80 8.06
C THR A 220 30.75 -9.89 7.04
N GLY A 221 30.03 -9.01 6.35
CA GLY A 221 30.56 -8.17 5.27
C GLY A 221 30.98 -8.95 4.02
N SER A 222 30.72 -10.27 3.98
CA SER A 222 30.97 -11.17 2.87
C SER A 222 29.65 -11.82 2.47
N GLY A 223 29.29 -11.73 1.19
CA GLY A 223 28.03 -12.25 0.68
C GLY A 223 27.24 -11.21 -0.12
N THR A 224 26.20 -11.69 -0.81
CA THR A 224 25.25 -10.83 -1.50
C THR A 224 24.40 -10.10 -0.45
N PRO A 225 24.26 -8.76 -0.52
CA PRO A 225 23.31 -8.04 0.32
C PRO A 225 21.87 -8.49 0.05
N GLU A 226 21.08 -8.60 1.11
CA GLU A 226 19.72 -9.11 1.06
C GLU A 226 18.73 -7.99 0.78
N LEU A 227 17.86 -8.14 -0.22
CA LEU A 227 16.79 -7.18 -0.48
C LEU A 227 15.67 -7.38 0.53
N ILE A 228 15.48 -6.43 1.44
CA ILE A 228 14.43 -6.53 2.47
C ILE A 228 13.25 -5.59 2.22
N GLY A 229 13.41 -4.66 1.27
CA GLY A 229 12.42 -3.63 1.00
C GLY A 229 12.60 -2.99 -0.36
N VAL A 230 11.48 -2.65 -0.97
CA VAL A 230 11.39 -2.03 -2.28
C VAL A 230 10.51 -0.79 -2.16
N VAL A 231 11.06 0.37 -2.51
CA VAL A 231 10.30 1.63 -2.58
C VAL A 231 9.96 1.92 -4.04
N ALA A 232 8.71 1.67 -4.43
CA ALA A 232 8.28 1.74 -5.81
C ALA A 232 8.20 3.20 -6.32
N GLY A 233 8.83 3.46 -7.46
CA GLY A 233 8.76 4.75 -8.17
C GLY A 233 9.37 5.94 -7.43
N VAL A 234 10.15 5.71 -6.37
CA VAL A 234 10.86 6.74 -5.60
C VAL A 234 12.36 6.48 -5.67
N SER A 235 13.13 7.52 -5.98
CA SER A 235 14.59 7.48 -5.95
C SER A 235 15.09 7.88 -4.58
N ILE A 236 15.75 6.96 -3.87
CA ILE A 236 16.38 7.19 -2.58
C ILE A 236 17.89 7.01 -2.75
N THR A 237 18.67 8.01 -2.35
CA THR A 237 20.13 8.01 -2.51
C THR A 237 20.88 7.80 -1.20
N ASP A 238 20.22 8.01 -0.07
CA ASP A 238 20.78 7.89 1.28
C ASP A 238 19.66 7.68 2.32
N PHE A 239 20.06 7.52 3.58
CA PHE A 239 19.16 7.33 4.71
C PHE A 239 18.89 8.62 5.52
N ASN A 240 19.17 9.80 4.97
CA ASN A 240 19.07 11.07 5.72
C ASN A 240 17.63 11.56 5.88
N SER A 241 16.70 11.11 5.03
CA SER A 241 15.29 11.51 5.06
C SER A 241 14.39 10.30 4.96
N GLY A 242 13.35 10.27 5.79
CA GLY A 242 12.33 9.22 5.76
C GLY A 242 12.78 7.87 6.31
N PHE A 243 13.83 7.83 7.14
CA PHE A 243 14.27 6.61 7.81
C PHE A 243 14.40 6.80 9.32
N THR A 244 14.08 5.76 10.06
CA THR A 244 14.36 5.65 11.50
C THR A 244 15.02 4.32 11.80
N PHE A 245 15.94 4.32 12.76
CA PHE A 245 16.69 3.13 13.15
C PHE A 245 16.45 2.81 14.63
N VAL A 246 16.28 1.52 14.95
CA VAL A 246 15.95 1.03 16.31
C VAL A 246 16.88 -0.07 16.80
#